data_AF-A0A8T5S2E9-F1
#
_entry.id   AF-A0A8T5S2E9-F1
#
_cell.length_a   1.000
_cell.length_b   1.000
_cell.length_c   1.000
_cell.angle_alpha   90.00
_cell.angle_beta   90.00
_cell.angle_gamma   90.00
#
_symmetry.space_group_name_H-M   'P 1'
#
loop_
_entity.id
_entity.type
_entity.pdbx_description
1 polymer ?
#
loop_
_entity_poly.entity_id
_entity_poly.type
_entity_poly.pdbx_seq_one_letter_code
_entity_poly.pdbx_strand_id
1 'polypeptide(L)'
;MRDFANKNNIKVPVKSKKNDIVNLLKKIVSHPEFIDRSQEIEELEEELVAGFDEEEEEDEALALLRKEKMELKFWQKPPFSSLLDTELAKESEIAFYDLSSLVDEFFDNMLHEDLINYKISGIALRTSANLHHYKISSIIREEEQIQKKEELEKFRQKHSRSIPKALPQPIQPKMQIATKDELFDAMRSAIIEVMQNNEKLKRRRIRREELKDQKIQMKSKARLPKELLKHISGREQTVEELHESWYNRIKGIINLDNKETSFYDLTNIIKGEEETSIGRKFALVKMFLALMFLSTGNKLSLTQNDDFKDISVNIGKK
;
A
#
# COMPACT_ATOMS: atom_id res chain seq x y z
N MET A 1 10.59 23.90 -43.02
CA MET A 1 10.58 23.04 -44.23
C MET A 1 9.77 21.77 -44.05
N ARG A 2 10.08 20.90 -43.07
CA ARG A 2 9.22 19.72 -42.78
C ARG A 2 7.87 20.13 -42.20
N ASP A 3 7.83 21.14 -41.34
CA ASP A 3 6.55 21.64 -40.78
C ASP A 3 5.67 22.32 -41.85
N PHE A 4 6.29 23.05 -42.79
CA PHE A 4 5.61 23.60 -43.96
C PHE A 4 5.04 22.49 -44.86
N ALA A 5 5.81 21.43 -45.09
CA ALA A 5 5.34 20.27 -45.85
C ALA A 5 4.19 19.55 -45.15
N ASN A 6 4.23 19.42 -43.82
CA ASN A 6 3.14 18.81 -43.05
C ASN A 6 1.87 19.67 -43.08
N LYS A 7 1.97 20.99 -42.91
CA LYS A 7 0.82 21.91 -42.98
C LYS A 7 0.16 21.92 -44.36
N ASN A 8 0.97 21.80 -45.42
CA ASN A 8 0.49 21.77 -46.80
C ASN A 8 0.26 20.34 -47.35
N ASN A 9 0.19 19.31 -46.48
CA ASN A 9 -0.03 17.90 -46.85
C ASN A 9 0.95 17.32 -47.90
N ILE A 10 2.18 17.83 -47.96
CA ILE A 10 3.24 17.37 -48.86
C ILE A 10 4.00 16.21 -48.18
N LYS A 11 3.90 15.00 -48.75
CA LYS A 11 4.61 13.82 -48.25
C LYS A 11 6.11 13.92 -48.52
N VAL A 12 6.91 14.15 -47.47
CA VAL A 12 8.38 14.14 -47.56
C VAL A 12 8.94 12.77 -47.12
N PRO A 13 9.73 12.07 -47.94
CA PRO A 13 10.32 10.78 -47.57
C PRO A 13 11.35 10.94 -46.44
N VAL A 14 11.27 10.06 -45.43
CA VAL A 14 11.96 10.15 -44.12
C VAL A 14 13.50 10.21 -44.20
N LYS A 15 14.10 9.72 -45.29
CA LYS A 15 15.58 9.65 -45.51
C LYS A 15 16.15 10.64 -46.55
N SER A 16 15.37 11.64 -46.98
CA SER A 16 15.80 12.61 -48.00
C SER A 16 16.83 13.64 -47.48
N LYS A 17 17.82 14.00 -48.31
CA LYS A 17 18.81 15.06 -48.01
C LYS A 17 18.14 16.44 -48.13
N LYS A 18 18.65 17.43 -47.37
CA LYS A 18 18.06 18.79 -47.30
C LYS A 18 17.88 19.44 -48.68
N ASN A 19 18.84 19.25 -49.60
CA ASN A 19 18.78 19.85 -50.94
C ASN A 19 17.67 19.25 -51.81
N ASP A 20 17.38 17.96 -51.65
CA ASP A 20 16.31 17.28 -52.40
C ASP A 20 14.92 17.75 -51.92
N ILE A 21 14.78 17.99 -50.61
CA ILE A 21 13.56 18.56 -50.01
C ILE A 21 13.31 19.98 -50.52
N VAL A 22 14.37 20.80 -50.63
CA VAL A 22 14.25 22.17 -51.14
C VAL A 22 13.86 22.19 -52.62
N ASN A 23 14.45 21.31 -53.45
CA ASN A 23 14.09 21.22 -54.87
C ASN A 23 12.66 20.71 -55.08
N LEU A 24 12.20 19.76 -54.24
CA LEU A 24 10.84 19.25 -54.28
C LEU A 24 9.82 20.34 -53.88
N LEU A 25 10.10 21.09 -52.81
CA LEU A 25 9.25 22.20 -52.39
C LEU A 25 9.23 23.35 -53.40
N LYS A 26 10.35 23.69 -54.03
CA LYS A 26 10.39 24.72 -55.08
C LYS A 26 9.55 24.34 -56.30
N LYS A 27 9.56 23.06 -56.70
CA LYS A 27 8.70 22.58 -57.79
C LYS A 27 7.22 22.66 -57.43
N ILE A 28 6.86 22.27 -56.20
CA ILE A 28 5.48 22.29 -55.73
C ILE A 28 4.94 23.71 -55.63
N VAL A 29 5.73 24.64 -55.06
CA VAL A 29 5.36 26.05 -54.92
C VAL A 29 5.30 26.78 -56.28
N SER A 30 6.01 26.29 -57.31
CA SER A 30 5.97 26.89 -58.65
C SER A 30 4.75 26.49 -59.49
N HIS A 31 3.89 25.59 -59.00
CA HIS A 31 2.67 25.22 -59.71
C HIS A 31 1.57 26.29 -59.51
N PRO A 32 0.87 26.71 -60.57
CA PRO A 32 -0.14 27.78 -60.50
C PRO A 32 -1.39 27.39 -59.69
N GLU A 33 -1.58 26.10 -59.38
CA GLU A 33 -2.67 25.57 -58.55
C GLU A 33 -2.27 25.38 -57.07
N PHE A 34 -1.05 25.76 -56.67
CA PHE A 34 -0.61 25.59 -55.30
C PHE A 34 -1.19 26.70 -54.39
N ILE A 35 -2.06 26.29 -53.47
CA ILE A 35 -2.62 27.14 -52.41
C ILE A 35 -1.80 26.91 -51.13
N ASP A 36 -1.19 27.97 -50.60
CA ASP A 36 -0.37 27.91 -49.39
C ASP A 36 -1.25 28.00 -48.13
N ARG A 37 -1.63 26.84 -47.59
CA ARG A 37 -2.45 26.69 -46.37
C ARG A 37 -1.72 27.12 -45.10
N SER A 38 -0.46 27.56 -45.20
CA SER A 38 0.27 28.11 -44.05
C SER A 38 -0.10 29.57 -43.75
N GLN A 39 -0.79 30.26 -44.67
CA GLN A 39 -1.30 31.61 -44.47
C GLN A 39 -2.76 31.64 -43.96
N GLU A 40 -3.50 30.53 -44.02
CA GLU A 40 -4.91 30.40 -43.62
C GLU A 40 -5.09 30.08 -42.12
N ILE A 41 -4.37 30.78 -41.23
CA ILE A 41 -4.65 30.73 -39.79
C ILE A 41 -5.10 32.12 -39.35
N GLU A 42 -6.30 32.54 -39.75
CA GLU A 42 -7.11 33.51 -39.00
C GLU A 42 -8.58 33.65 -39.43
N GLU A 43 -9.05 33.01 -40.51
CA GLU A 43 -10.47 33.03 -40.86
C GLU A 43 -10.99 31.60 -40.98
N LEU A 44 -11.52 31.09 -39.86
CA LEU A 44 -12.32 29.87 -39.83
C LEU A 44 -13.62 30.15 -40.58
N GLU A 45 -13.74 29.52 -41.75
CA GLU A 45 -14.97 29.43 -42.54
C GLU A 45 -16.12 28.88 -41.68
N GLU A 46 -17.15 29.71 -41.47
CA GLU A 46 -18.51 29.24 -41.26
C GLU A 46 -18.94 28.54 -42.55
N GLU A 47 -19.04 27.20 -42.51
CA GLU A 47 -19.58 26.41 -43.61
C GLU A 47 -21.06 26.77 -43.85
N LEU A 48 -21.34 27.36 -45.00
CA LEU A 48 -22.65 27.43 -45.63
C LEU A 48 -23.17 26.01 -45.89
N VAL A 49 -24.09 25.53 -45.04
CA VAL A 49 -25.03 24.47 -45.40
C VAL A 49 -26.24 25.14 -46.04
N ALA A 50 -26.30 25.10 -47.37
CA ALA A 50 -27.49 25.46 -48.13
C ALA A 50 -28.66 24.52 -47.77
N GLY A 51 -29.75 25.08 -47.25
CA GLY A 51 -31.02 24.38 -47.14
C GLY A 51 -32.02 25.02 -46.19
N PHE A 52 -32.91 25.82 -46.76
CA PHE A 52 -34.25 26.23 -46.30
C PHE A 52 -34.39 27.55 -45.50
N ASP A 53 -35.15 28.45 -46.12
CA ASP A 53 -36.00 29.53 -45.58
C ASP A 53 -35.37 30.91 -45.30
N GLU A 54 -35.15 31.67 -46.39
CA GLU A 54 -34.67 33.07 -46.47
C GLU A 54 -35.62 34.15 -45.86
N GLU A 55 -36.67 33.79 -45.11
CA GLU A 55 -37.62 34.78 -44.55
C GLU A 55 -37.52 34.96 -43.02
N GLU A 56 -36.78 34.12 -42.29
CA GLU A 56 -36.60 34.24 -40.82
C GLU A 56 -35.28 34.93 -40.41
N GLU A 57 -34.29 35.02 -41.29
CA GLU A 57 -32.95 35.55 -40.97
C GLU A 57 -32.87 37.08 -40.87
N GLU A 58 -33.72 37.83 -41.57
CA GLU A 58 -33.71 39.30 -41.49
C GLU A 58 -34.18 39.79 -40.10
N ASP A 59 -35.09 39.06 -39.45
CA ASP A 59 -35.59 39.37 -38.11
C ASP A 59 -34.62 38.90 -37.00
N GLU A 60 -33.88 37.80 -37.20
CA GLU A 60 -32.84 37.34 -36.27
C GLU A 60 -31.57 38.21 -36.32
N ALA A 61 -31.15 38.66 -37.50
CA ALA A 61 -30.02 39.58 -37.66
C ALA A 61 -30.33 40.97 -37.07
N LEU A 62 -31.57 41.46 -37.20
CA LEU A 62 -32.00 42.71 -36.56
C LEU A 62 -32.10 42.59 -35.02
N ALA A 63 -32.46 41.40 -34.52
CA ALA A 63 -32.49 41.11 -33.08
C ALA A 63 -31.09 40.95 -32.47
N LEU A 64 -30.11 40.47 -33.24
CA LEU A 64 -28.69 40.41 -32.85
C LEU A 64 -28.08 41.82 -32.78
N LEU A 65 -28.34 42.69 -33.76
CA LEU A 65 -27.88 44.09 -33.77
C LEU A 65 -28.53 44.94 -32.66
N ARG A 66 -29.77 44.64 -32.25
CA ARG A 66 -30.42 45.34 -31.12
C ARG A 66 -29.87 44.93 -29.74
N LYS A 67 -29.19 43.79 -29.61
CA LYS A 67 -28.53 43.36 -28.36
C LYS A 67 -27.22 44.11 -28.08
N GLU A 68 -26.66 44.83 -29.05
CA GLU A 68 -25.37 45.52 -28.92
C GLU A 68 -25.39 46.80 -28.05
N LYS A 69 -26.51 47.16 -27.41
CA LYS A 69 -26.59 48.33 -26.50
C LYS A 69 -27.23 48.05 -25.14
N MET A 70 -27.38 46.79 -24.73
CA MET A 70 -27.58 46.49 -23.32
C MET A 70 -26.20 46.29 -22.69
N GLU A 71 -25.78 47.22 -21.85
CA GLU A 71 -24.53 47.08 -21.09
C GLU A 71 -24.50 45.71 -20.43
N LEU A 72 -23.52 44.88 -20.82
CA LEU A 72 -23.31 43.57 -20.19
C LEU A 72 -23.18 43.78 -18.68
N LYS A 73 -23.98 43.03 -17.93
CA LYS A 73 -23.96 43.07 -16.46
C LYS A 73 -22.59 42.63 -15.96
N PHE A 74 -22.17 43.09 -14.78
CA PHE A 74 -20.81 42.84 -14.29
C PHE A 74 -20.50 41.34 -14.20
N TRP A 75 -21.48 40.49 -13.84
CA TRP A 75 -21.30 39.05 -13.74
C TRP A 75 -21.15 38.32 -15.08
N GLN A 76 -21.51 38.95 -16.21
CA GLN A 76 -21.29 38.41 -17.55
C GLN A 76 -19.92 38.79 -18.12
N LYS A 77 -19.25 39.76 -17.49
CA LYS A 77 -17.90 40.18 -17.88
C LYS A 77 -16.87 39.25 -17.23
N PRO A 78 -15.79 38.88 -17.94
CA PRO A 78 -14.64 38.24 -17.29
C PRO A 78 -14.04 39.24 -16.27
N PRO A 79 -13.61 38.81 -15.07
CA PRO A 79 -13.34 37.43 -14.60
C PRO A 79 -14.54 36.69 -13.97
N PHE A 80 -15.66 37.36 -13.74
CA PHE A 80 -16.80 36.83 -12.97
C PHE A 80 -17.66 35.84 -13.74
N SER A 81 -17.65 35.90 -15.08
CA SER A 81 -18.35 34.93 -15.95
C SER A 81 -17.89 33.50 -15.70
N SER A 82 -16.63 33.31 -15.33
CA SER A 82 -16.07 32.00 -14.97
C SER A 82 -16.67 31.42 -13.69
N LEU A 83 -17.25 32.24 -12.80
CA LEU A 83 -18.01 31.75 -11.67
C LEU A 83 -19.40 31.22 -12.09
N LEU A 84 -19.87 31.49 -13.29
CA LEU A 84 -21.19 31.03 -13.72
C LEU A 84 -21.10 29.66 -14.41
N ASP A 85 -20.01 29.40 -15.14
CA ASP A 85 -19.81 28.18 -15.91
C ASP A 85 -18.63 27.34 -15.40
N THR A 86 -18.95 26.12 -14.95
CA THR A 86 -17.96 25.19 -14.38
C THR A 86 -16.95 24.64 -15.39
N GLU A 87 -17.27 24.68 -16.68
CA GLU A 87 -16.40 24.16 -17.75
C GLU A 87 -15.33 25.19 -18.11
N LEU A 88 -15.75 26.44 -18.34
CA LEU A 88 -14.85 27.59 -18.50
C LEU A 88 -13.90 27.76 -17.30
N ALA A 89 -14.36 27.47 -16.08
CA ALA A 89 -13.54 27.55 -14.89
C ALA A 89 -12.49 26.42 -14.73
N LYS A 90 -12.69 25.28 -15.41
CA LYS A 90 -11.72 24.17 -15.42
C LYS A 90 -10.63 24.37 -16.47
N GLU A 91 -10.98 24.99 -17.60
CA GLU A 91 -10.08 25.24 -18.72
C GLU A 91 -9.22 26.48 -18.52
N SER A 92 -9.73 27.47 -17.78
CA SER A 92 -8.97 28.66 -17.44
C SER A 92 -8.03 28.42 -16.26
N GLU A 93 -6.92 29.17 -16.24
CA GLU A 93 -5.95 29.23 -15.12
C GLU A 93 -6.57 29.70 -13.78
N ILE A 94 -7.90 29.88 -13.72
CA ILE A 94 -8.67 30.38 -12.58
C ILE A 94 -8.67 29.39 -11.40
N ALA A 95 -8.42 28.09 -11.64
CA ALA A 95 -8.15 27.14 -10.56
C ALA A 95 -6.91 27.52 -9.72
N PHE A 96 -5.97 28.28 -10.31
CA PHE A 96 -4.77 28.81 -9.67
C PHE A 96 -4.93 30.24 -9.15
N TYR A 97 -5.97 30.96 -9.57
CA TYR A 97 -6.34 32.25 -8.99
C TYR A 97 -6.86 32.06 -7.56
N ASP A 98 -6.78 33.10 -6.72
CA ASP A 98 -7.42 33.08 -5.40
C ASP A 98 -8.93 33.20 -5.58
N LEU A 99 -9.58 32.04 -5.71
CA LEU A 99 -11.03 31.94 -5.89
C LEU A 99 -11.79 32.64 -4.76
N SER A 100 -11.18 32.72 -3.57
CA SER A 100 -11.75 33.38 -2.40
C SER A 100 -11.88 34.89 -2.63
N SER A 101 -10.80 35.56 -3.08
CA SER A 101 -10.85 37.00 -3.37
C SER A 101 -11.79 37.31 -4.54
N LEU A 102 -11.83 36.45 -5.57
CA LEU A 102 -12.74 36.62 -6.70
C LEU A 102 -14.22 36.51 -6.29
N VAL A 103 -14.51 35.59 -5.36
CA VAL A 103 -15.86 35.41 -4.82
C VAL A 103 -16.26 36.59 -3.93
N ASP A 104 -15.35 37.08 -3.09
CA ASP A 104 -15.59 38.25 -2.25
C ASP A 104 -15.86 39.50 -3.12
N GLU A 105 -15.02 39.74 -4.13
CA GLU A 105 -15.24 40.82 -5.12
C GLU A 105 -16.54 40.67 -5.91
N PHE A 106 -16.94 39.43 -6.22
CA PHE A 106 -18.20 39.16 -6.91
C PHE A 106 -19.42 39.52 -6.04
N PHE A 107 -19.40 39.13 -4.77
CA PHE A 107 -20.47 39.45 -3.84
C PHE A 107 -20.50 40.93 -3.49
N ASP A 108 -19.33 41.56 -3.33
CA ASP A 108 -19.24 43.01 -3.13
C ASP A 108 -19.85 43.74 -4.34
N ASN A 109 -19.46 43.41 -5.57
CA ASN A 109 -20.06 44.01 -6.76
C ASN A 109 -21.57 43.74 -6.88
N MET A 110 -22.05 42.59 -6.42
CA MET A 110 -23.48 42.27 -6.38
C MET A 110 -24.24 43.07 -5.32
N LEU A 111 -23.59 43.45 -4.22
CA LEU A 111 -24.16 44.30 -3.17
C LEU A 111 -24.18 45.79 -3.58
N HIS A 112 -23.24 46.21 -4.43
CA HIS A 112 -23.21 47.57 -4.97
C HIS A 112 -24.25 47.79 -6.07
N GLU A 113 -24.78 46.73 -6.69
CA GLU A 113 -25.94 46.84 -7.57
C GLU A 113 -27.26 46.96 -6.78
N ASP A 114 -28.19 47.77 -7.29
CA ASP A 114 -29.48 48.06 -6.64
C ASP A 114 -30.38 46.82 -6.40
N LEU A 115 -30.12 45.71 -7.11
CA LEU A 115 -30.92 44.49 -7.06
C LEU A 115 -30.04 43.22 -7.06
N ILE A 116 -29.95 42.55 -5.90
CA ILE A 116 -29.24 41.28 -5.77
C ILE A 116 -30.02 40.17 -6.49
N ASN A 117 -29.37 39.51 -7.46
CA ASN A 117 -29.93 38.34 -8.11
C ASN A 117 -29.53 37.04 -7.39
N TYR A 118 -30.40 36.57 -6.49
CA TYR A 118 -30.17 35.34 -5.71
C TYR A 118 -29.94 34.07 -6.55
N LYS A 119 -30.47 34.02 -7.78
CA LYS A 119 -30.27 32.86 -8.66
C LYS A 119 -28.83 32.79 -9.14
N ILE A 120 -28.28 33.92 -9.55
CA ILE A 120 -26.91 34.03 -10.07
C ILE A 120 -25.91 33.87 -8.93
N SER A 121 -26.20 34.46 -7.78
CA SER A 121 -25.38 34.31 -6.58
C SER A 121 -25.31 32.86 -6.10
N GLY A 122 -26.43 32.13 -6.14
CA GLY A 122 -26.48 30.70 -5.81
C GLY A 122 -25.70 29.84 -6.81
N ILE A 123 -25.72 30.19 -8.11
CA ILE A 123 -24.90 29.51 -9.12
C ILE A 123 -23.41 29.76 -8.84
N ALA A 124 -23.01 31.02 -8.65
CA ALA A 124 -21.62 31.39 -8.35
C ALA A 124 -21.09 30.72 -7.05
N LEU A 125 -21.91 30.63 -6.00
CA LEU A 125 -21.52 29.95 -4.77
C LEU A 125 -21.31 28.44 -5.01
N ARG A 126 -22.20 27.81 -5.78
CA ARG A 126 -22.14 26.38 -6.10
C ARG A 126 -20.92 26.04 -6.95
N THR A 127 -20.63 26.84 -7.96
CA THR A 127 -19.45 26.65 -8.82
C THR A 127 -18.17 26.87 -8.02
N SER A 128 -18.10 27.88 -7.16
CA SER A 128 -16.94 28.10 -6.28
C SER A 128 -16.70 26.93 -5.34
N ALA A 129 -17.76 26.40 -4.71
CA ALA A 129 -17.65 25.20 -3.87
C ALA A 129 -17.12 23.98 -4.66
N ASN A 130 -17.60 23.78 -5.89
CA ASN A 130 -17.15 22.71 -6.76
C ASN A 130 -15.68 22.86 -7.17
N LEU A 131 -15.23 24.10 -7.44
CA LEU A 131 -13.85 24.40 -7.80
C LEU A 131 -12.90 24.22 -6.61
N HIS A 132 -13.29 24.64 -5.40
CA HIS A 132 -12.53 24.36 -4.18
C HIS A 132 -12.41 22.86 -3.93
N HIS A 133 -13.51 22.11 -4.06
CA HIS A 133 -13.49 20.66 -3.92
C HIS A 133 -12.58 20.00 -4.98
N TYR A 134 -12.63 20.47 -6.23
CA TYR A 134 -11.76 19.99 -7.30
C TYR A 134 -10.28 20.26 -6.99
N LYS A 135 -9.94 21.47 -6.54
CA LYS A 135 -8.58 21.85 -6.14
C LYS A 135 -8.04 20.94 -5.03
N ILE A 136 -8.82 20.76 -3.95
CA ILE A 136 -8.47 19.86 -2.84
C ILE A 136 -8.28 18.43 -3.35
N SER A 137 -9.20 17.94 -4.17
CA SER A 137 -9.12 16.59 -4.74
C SER A 137 -7.89 16.40 -5.64
N SER A 138 -7.52 17.42 -6.41
CA SER A 138 -6.32 17.37 -7.27
C SER A 138 -5.04 17.28 -6.43
N ILE A 139 -4.93 18.11 -5.39
CA ILE A 139 -3.78 18.11 -4.47
C ILE A 139 -3.64 16.74 -3.80
N ILE A 140 -4.73 16.17 -3.27
CA ILE A 140 -4.72 14.84 -2.64
C ILE A 140 -4.23 13.76 -3.62
N ARG A 141 -4.71 13.78 -4.88
CA ARG A 141 -4.27 12.81 -5.90
C ARG A 141 -2.79 12.95 -6.24
N GLU A 142 -2.27 14.17 -6.29
CA GLU A 142 -0.85 14.43 -6.51
C GLU A 142 0.01 13.94 -5.34
N GLU A 143 -0.40 14.22 -4.10
CA GLU A 143 0.29 13.73 -2.90
C GLU A 143 0.31 12.20 -2.84
N GLU A 144 -0.80 11.52 -3.13
CA GLU A 144 -0.85 10.06 -3.21
C GLU A 144 0.12 9.49 -4.27
N GLN A 145 0.23 10.15 -5.43
CA GLN A 145 1.17 9.75 -6.47
C GLN A 145 2.63 9.94 -6.05
N ILE A 146 2.94 11.03 -5.34
CA ILE A 146 4.27 11.30 -4.79
C ILE A 146 4.63 10.22 -3.76
N GLN A 147 3.73 9.91 -2.82
CA GLN A 147 3.95 8.85 -1.83
C GLN A 147 4.20 7.48 -2.48
N LYS A 148 3.39 7.10 -3.47
CA LYS A 148 3.59 5.85 -4.23
C LYS A 148 4.95 5.81 -4.93
N LYS A 149 5.40 6.92 -5.52
CA LYS A 149 6.72 7.02 -6.16
C LYS A 149 7.85 6.87 -5.15
N GLU A 150 7.75 7.53 -3.98
CA GLU A 150 8.74 7.42 -2.91
C GLU A 150 8.82 6.01 -2.34
N GLU A 151 7.70 5.33 -2.12
CA GLU A 151 7.68 3.94 -1.66
C GLU A 151 8.34 3.01 -2.67
N LEU A 152 8.06 3.21 -3.96
CA LEU A 152 8.65 2.44 -5.04
C LEU A 152 10.16 2.71 -5.15
N GLU A 153 10.60 3.95 -4.92
CA GLU A 153 12.02 4.29 -4.87
C GLU A 153 12.71 3.66 -3.66
N LYS A 154 12.11 3.72 -2.45
CA LYS A 154 12.61 3.03 -1.26
C LYS A 154 12.71 1.52 -1.50
N PHE A 155 11.72 0.93 -2.18
CA PHE A 155 11.77 -0.47 -2.59
C PHE A 155 12.92 -0.72 -3.56
N ARG A 156 13.08 0.12 -4.58
CA ARG A 156 14.22 0.04 -5.52
C ARG A 156 15.57 0.16 -4.82
N GLN A 157 15.72 1.06 -3.85
CA GLN A 157 16.97 1.20 -3.07
C GLN A 157 17.23 -0.02 -2.18
N LYS A 158 16.20 -0.60 -1.56
CA LYS A 158 16.32 -1.87 -0.81
C LYS A 158 16.70 -3.04 -1.72
N HIS A 159 16.18 -3.05 -2.95
CA HIS A 159 16.38 -4.11 -3.92
C HIS A 159 17.51 -3.84 -4.92
N SER A 160 18.14 -2.66 -4.89
CA SER A 160 19.27 -2.34 -5.73
C SER A 160 20.44 -3.16 -5.23
N ARG A 161 20.62 -4.33 -5.86
CA ARG A 161 21.83 -5.11 -5.71
C ARG A 161 22.97 -4.26 -6.25
N SER A 162 23.95 -3.94 -5.40
CA SER A 162 25.24 -3.47 -5.88
C SER A 162 25.80 -4.57 -6.77
N ILE A 163 25.62 -4.46 -8.08
CA ILE A 163 26.21 -5.39 -9.04
C ILE A 163 27.73 -5.22 -8.86
N PRO A 164 28.44 -6.22 -8.31
CA PRO A 164 29.87 -6.10 -8.18
C PRO A 164 30.44 -5.90 -9.58
N LYS A 165 31.36 -4.92 -9.73
CA LYS A 165 32.14 -4.78 -10.96
C LYS A 165 32.67 -6.16 -11.33
N ALA A 166 32.50 -6.54 -12.60
CA ALA A 166 32.88 -7.86 -13.10
C ALA A 166 34.28 -8.22 -12.57
N LEU A 167 34.35 -9.32 -11.82
CA LEU A 167 35.60 -9.84 -11.30
C LEU A 167 36.54 -10.05 -12.51
N PRO A 168 37.80 -9.59 -12.44
CA PRO A 168 38.75 -9.87 -13.51
C PRO A 168 38.84 -11.39 -13.69
N GLN A 169 38.92 -11.83 -14.95
CA GLN A 169 39.07 -13.25 -15.25
C GLN A 169 40.30 -13.81 -14.52
N PRO A 170 40.21 -15.00 -13.93
CA PRO A 170 41.34 -15.60 -13.22
C PRO A 170 42.49 -15.78 -14.20
N ILE A 171 43.59 -15.06 -13.96
CA ILE A 171 44.83 -15.21 -14.72
C ILE A 171 45.38 -16.58 -14.34
N GLN A 172 45.36 -17.52 -15.28
CA GLN A 172 45.94 -18.83 -15.03
C GLN A 172 47.46 -18.67 -14.84
N PRO A 173 48.03 -19.16 -13.73
CA PRO A 173 49.48 -19.17 -13.59
C PRO A 173 50.07 -20.06 -14.69
N LYS A 174 51.15 -19.59 -15.32
CA LYS A 174 51.93 -20.41 -16.27
C LYS A 174 52.39 -21.68 -15.55
N MET A 175 52.29 -22.84 -16.21
CA MET A 175 52.72 -24.12 -15.64
C MET A 175 54.18 -24.02 -15.17
N GLN A 176 54.37 -23.99 -13.85
CA GLN A 176 55.69 -24.12 -13.22
C GLN A 176 55.89 -25.60 -12.90
N ILE A 177 57.06 -26.12 -13.23
CA ILE A 177 57.47 -27.47 -12.84
C ILE A 177 57.78 -27.39 -11.35
N ALA A 178 56.85 -27.85 -10.50
CA ALA A 178 57.00 -27.78 -9.06
C ALA A 178 58.22 -28.58 -8.60
N THR A 179 59.10 -27.93 -7.85
CA THR A 179 60.19 -28.61 -7.14
C THR A 179 59.64 -29.45 -5.98
N LYS A 180 60.40 -30.44 -5.50
CA LYS A 180 59.95 -31.32 -4.39
C LYS A 180 59.59 -30.52 -3.13
N ASP A 181 60.34 -29.46 -2.85
CA ASP A 181 60.12 -28.62 -1.67
C ASP A 181 58.86 -27.76 -1.79
N GLU A 182 58.57 -27.20 -2.98
CA GLU A 182 57.31 -26.48 -3.26
C GLU A 182 56.10 -27.40 -3.15
N LEU A 183 56.22 -28.68 -3.53
CA LEU A 183 55.15 -29.66 -3.36
C LEU A 183 54.85 -29.89 -1.87
N PHE A 184 55.87 -30.08 -1.03
CA PHE A 184 55.67 -30.27 0.40
C PHE A 184 55.12 -29.02 1.09
N ASP A 185 55.53 -27.82 0.65
CA ASP A 185 55.03 -26.57 1.21
C ASP A 185 53.58 -26.28 0.77
N ALA A 186 53.23 -26.62 -0.47
CA ALA A 186 51.85 -26.61 -0.96
C ALA A 186 50.96 -27.61 -0.19
N MET A 187 51.48 -28.81 0.12
CA MET A 187 50.76 -29.79 0.94
C MET A 187 50.55 -29.29 2.37
N ARG A 188 51.58 -28.70 2.99
CA ARG A 188 51.47 -28.11 4.34
C ARG A 188 50.46 -26.98 4.36
N SER A 189 50.52 -26.06 3.41
CA SER A 189 49.58 -24.94 3.33
C SER A 189 48.14 -25.40 3.08
N ALA A 190 47.92 -26.41 2.22
CA ALA A 190 46.61 -27.01 2.01
C ALA A 190 46.06 -27.67 3.27
N ILE A 191 46.89 -28.41 4.04
CA ILE A 191 46.47 -29.01 5.31
C ILE A 191 46.07 -27.92 6.32
N ILE A 192 46.88 -26.86 6.43
CA ILE A 192 46.61 -25.73 7.32
C ILE A 192 45.29 -25.03 6.92
N GLU A 193 45.06 -24.81 5.63
CA GLU A 193 43.83 -24.19 5.13
C GLU A 193 42.59 -25.04 5.48
N VAL A 194 42.66 -26.36 5.28
CA VAL A 194 41.58 -27.29 5.64
C VAL A 194 41.33 -27.25 7.15
N MET A 195 42.38 -27.23 7.98
CA MET A 195 42.24 -27.11 9.44
C MET A 195 41.57 -25.79 9.84
N GLN A 196 42.00 -24.65 9.29
CA GLN A 196 41.41 -23.35 9.56
C GLN A 196 39.94 -23.28 9.13
N ASN A 197 39.59 -23.86 7.98
CA ASN A 197 38.22 -23.91 7.49
C ASN A 197 37.33 -24.78 8.39
N ASN A 198 37.83 -25.93 8.84
CA ASN A 198 37.14 -26.78 9.82
C ASN A 198 36.93 -26.06 11.15
N GLU A 199 37.92 -25.31 11.63
CA GLU A 199 37.79 -24.54 12.86
C GLU A 199 36.77 -23.40 12.72
N LYS A 200 36.81 -22.66 11.59
CA LYS A 200 35.80 -21.63 11.28
C LYS A 200 34.39 -22.23 11.22
N LEU A 201 34.22 -23.42 10.64
CA LEU A 201 32.96 -24.15 10.62
C LEU A 201 32.49 -24.53 12.02
N LYS A 202 33.38 -25.06 12.87
CA LYS A 202 33.07 -25.37 14.27
C LYS A 202 32.61 -24.13 15.04
N ARG A 203 33.33 -23.01 14.92
CA ARG A 203 32.96 -21.72 15.54
C ARG A 203 31.59 -21.21 15.05
N ARG A 204 31.27 -21.39 13.76
CA ARG A 204 29.94 -21.03 13.20
C ARG A 204 28.81 -21.91 13.75
N ARG A 205 29.05 -23.20 13.99
CA ARG A 205 28.06 -24.10 14.61
C ARG A 205 27.76 -23.69 16.05
N ILE A 206 28.80 -23.48 16.85
CA ILE A 206 28.68 -23.04 18.26
C ILE A 206 27.88 -21.75 18.35
N ARG A 207 28.22 -20.71 17.58
CA ARG A 207 27.46 -19.44 17.57
C ARG A 207 25.99 -19.63 17.19
N ARG A 208 25.67 -20.54 16.26
CA ARG A 208 24.29 -20.81 15.87
C ARG A 208 23.50 -21.50 16.98
N GLU A 209 24.14 -22.41 17.72
CA GLU A 209 23.55 -23.08 18.88
C GLU A 209 23.33 -22.08 20.02
N GLU A 210 24.34 -21.28 20.37
CA GLU A 210 24.21 -20.21 21.38
C GLU A 210 23.07 -19.23 21.06
N LEU A 211 22.94 -18.80 19.80
CA LEU A 211 21.85 -17.91 19.38
C LEU A 211 20.48 -18.59 19.45
N LYS A 212 20.39 -19.90 19.18
CA LYS A 212 19.15 -20.66 19.35
C LYS A 212 18.77 -20.74 20.82
N ASP A 213 19.73 -21.05 21.68
CA ASP A 213 19.51 -21.16 23.12
C ASP A 213 19.11 -19.82 23.74
N GLN A 214 19.75 -18.72 23.35
CA GLN A 214 19.35 -17.37 23.75
C GLN A 214 17.92 -17.04 23.31
N LYS A 215 17.52 -17.40 22.08
CA LYS A 215 16.14 -17.21 21.62
C LYS A 215 15.14 -18.04 22.42
N ILE A 216 15.49 -19.27 22.80
CA ILE A 216 14.65 -20.12 23.64
C ILE A 216 14.51 -19.51 25.04
N GLN A 217 15.60 -19.04 25.65
CA GLN A 217 15.59 -18.36 26.95
C GLN A 217 14.79 -17.05 26.94
N MET A 218 14.89 -16.24 25.88
CA MET A 218 14.08 -15.03 25.75
C MET A 218 12.59 -15.36 25.60
N LYS A 219 12.25 -16.39 24.82
CA LYS A 219 10.87 -16.87 24.68
C LYS A 219 10.31 -17.47 25.98
N SER A 220 11.13 -18.10 26.81
CA SER A 220 10.68 -18.62 28.10
C SER A 220 10.50 -17.51 29.13
N LYS A 221 11.39 -16.51 29.16
CA LYS A 221 11.29 -15.34 30.05
C LYS A 221 10.08 -14.44 29.73
N ALA A 222 9.68 -14.34 28.47
CA ALA A 222 8.61 -13.45 28.01
C ALA A 222 7.19 -14.06 28.06
N ARG A 223 7.02 -15.30 28.54
CA ARG A 223 5.70 -15.91 28.67
C ARG A 223 5.16 -15.69 30.07
N LEU A 224 4.09 -14.88 30.18
CA LEU A 224 3.23 -14.89 31.35
C LEU A 224 2.78 -16.34 31.63
N PRO A 225 2.60 -16.74 32.90
CA PRO A 225 1.98 -18.01 33.24
C PRO A 225 0.70 -18.20 32.41
N LYS A 226 0.55 -19.38 31.79
CA LYS A 226 -0.57 -19.70 30.89
C LYS A 226 -1.94 -19.44 31.56
N GLU A 227 -1.99 -19.51 32.88
CA GLU A 227 -3.17 -19.26 33.72
C GLU A 227 -3.59 -17.78 33.73
N LEU A 228 -2.64 -16.83 33.70
CA LEU A 228 -2.95 -15.40 33.63
C LEU A 228 -3.36 -14.97 32.22
N LEU A 229 -2.81 -15.64 31.19
CA LEU A 229 -3.20 -15.44 29.79
C LEU A 229 -4.68 -15.76 29.54
N LYS A 230 -5.28 -16.69 30.31
CA LYS A 230 -6.71 -17.06 30.27
C LYS A 230 -7.62 -15.86 30.54
N HIS A 231 -7.33 -15.08 31.57
CA HIS A 231 -8.15 -13.95 31.98
C HIS A 231 -7.98 -12.72 31.07
N ILE A 232 -6.82 -12.61 30.40
CA ILE A 232 -6.48 -11.45 29.57
C ILE A 232 -6.89 -11.66 28.10
N SER A 233 -6.78 -12.89 27.57
CA SER A 233 -6.92 -13.13 26.12
C SER A 233 -8.33 -13.50 25.66
N GLY A 234 -9.22 -13.97 26.54
CA GLY A 234 -10.57 -14.44 26.16
C GLY A 234 -10.61 -15.59 25.13
N ARG A 235 -9.47 -16.22 24.83
CA ARG A 235 -9.35 -17.29 23.83
C ARG A 235 -9.82 -18.61 24.44
N GLU A 236 -10.67 -19.35 23.70
CA GLU A 236 -11.09 -20.70 24.08
C GLU A 236 -9.86 -21.62 24.19
N GLN A 237 -9.73 -22.32 25.32
CA GLN A 237 -8.61 -23.23 25.58
C GLN A 237 -8.69 -24.44 24.65
N THR A 238 -7.55 -24.84 24.09
CA THR A 238 -7.45 -26.12 23.39
C THR A 238 -7.49 -27.28 24.39
N VAL A 239 -7.90 -28.47 23.93
CA VAL A 239 -7.99 -29.67 24.78
C VAL A 239 -6.63 -30.04 25.39
N GLU A 240 -5.55 -29.87 24.64
CA GLU A 240 -4.18 -30.13 25.11
C GLU A 240 -3.75 -29.15 26.23
N GLU A 241 -4.08 -27.86 26.07
CA GLU A 241 -3.81 -26.84 27.09
C GLU A 241 -4.60 -27.09 28.38
N LEU A 242 -5.84 -27.58 28.26
CA LEU A 242 -6.67 -27.99 29.40
C LEU A 242 -6.01 -29.15 30.16
N HIS A 243 -5.55 -30.18 29.44
CA HIS A 243 -4.85 -31.32 30.05
C HIS A 243 -3.55 -30.88 30.75
N GLU A 244 -2.74 -30.02 30.13
CA GLU A 244 -1.52 -29.49 30.74
C GLU A 244 -1.81 -28.64 31.98
N SER A 245 -2.86 -27.81 31.94
CA SER A 245 -3.28 -26.98 33.08
C SER A 245 -3.65 -27.85 34.28
N TRP A 246 -4.50 -28.87 34.09
CA TRP A 246 -4.87 -29.79 35.16
C TRP A 246 -3.68 -30.59 35.69
N TYR A 247 -2.80 -31.08 34.81
CA TYR A 247 -1.58 -31.77 35.23
C TYR A 247 -0.68 -30.88 36.09
N ASN A 248 -0.49 -29.61 35.72
CA ASN A 248 0.31 -28.67 36.50
C ASN A 248 -0.33 -28.33 37.85
N ARG A 249 -1.66 -28.20 37.91
CA ARG A 249 -2.41 -28.00 39.16
C ARG A 249 -2.23 -29.19 40.10
N ILE A 250 -2.43 -30.41 39.61
CA ILE A 250 -2.25 -31.66 40.37
C ILE A 250 -0.81 -31.76 40.89
N LYS A 251 0.17 -31.49 40.03
CA LYS A 251 1.58 -31.44 40.42
C LYS A 251 1.88 -30.38 41.47
N GLY A 252 1.26 -29.21 41.38
CA GLY A 252 1.37 -28.15 42.38
C GLY A 252 0.87 -28.60 43.75
N ILE A 253 -0.29 -29.27 43.81
CA ILE A 253 -0.88 -29.75 45.07
C ILE A 253 -0.03 -30.86 45.68
N ILE A 254 0.38 -31.85 44.90
CA ILE A 254 1.24 -32.95 45.39
C ILE A 254 2.56 -32.40 45.95
N ASN A 255 3.17 -31.42 45.28
CA ASN A 255 4.40 -30.78 45.75
C ASN A 255 4.20 -29.96 47.03
N LEU A 256 3.01 -29.39 47.25
CA LEU A 256 2.72 -28.57 48.43
C LEU A 256 2.43 -29.46 49.66
N ASP A 257 1.65 -30.52 49.46
CA ASP A 257 1.12 -31.34 50.55
C ASP A 257 1.93 -32.63 50.81
N ASN A 258 2.90 -32.98 49.95
CA ASN A 258 3.69 -34.22 50.01
C ASN A 258 2.84 -35.50 50.19
N LYS A 259 1.57 -35.45 49.82
CA LYS A 259 0.58 -36.52 49.92
C LYS A 259 -0.03 -36.79 48.55
N GLU A 260 -0.52 -38.01 48.38
CA GLU A 260 -1.31 -38.39 47.21
C GLU A 260 -2.55 -37.49 47.13
N THR A 261 -2.83 -36.94 45.95
CA THR A 261 -4.01 -36.08 45.76
C THR A 261 -5.27 -36.92 45.64
N SER A 262 -6.34 -36.53 46.34
CA SER A 262 -7.64 -37.16 46.16
C SER A 262 -8.48 -36.46 45.10
N PHE A 263 -9.41 -37.19 44.48
CA PHE A 263 -10.37 -36.59 43.55
C PHE A 263 -11.26 -35.57 44.27
N TYR A 264 -11.63 -35.80 45.53
CA TYR A 264 -12.40 -34.83 46.32
C TYR A 264 -11.68 -33.50 46.50
N ASP A 265 -10.36 -33.49 46.73
CA ASP A 265 -9.59 -32.26 46.86
C ASP A 265 -9.64 -31.43 45.56
N LEU A 266 -9.56 -32.11 44.41
CA LEU A 266 -9.73 -31.47 43.09
C LEU A 266 -11.16 -30.93 42.89
N THR A 267 -12.18 -31.61 43.41
CA THR A 267 -13.56 -31.10 43.34
C THR A 267 -13.76 -29.84 44.17
N ASN A 268 -13.05 -29.71 45.30
CA ASN A 268 -13.15 -28.53 46.16
C ASN A 268 -12.55 -27.28 45.51
N ILE A 269 -11.50 -27.45 44.70
CA ILE A 269 -10.93 -26.36 43.88
C ILE A 269 -11.96 -25.82 42.89
N ILE A 270 -12.69 -26.70 42.21
CA ILE A 270 -13.73 -26.32 41.23
C ILE A 270 -14.87 -25.55 41.92
N LYS A 271 -15.26 -25.95 43.14
CA LYS A 271 -16.28 -25.23 43.91
C LYS A 271 -15.87 -23.79 44.24
N GLY A 272 -14.56 -23.52 44.36
CA GLY A 272 -14.01 -22.19 44.59
C GLY A 272 -13.86 -21.33 43.32
N GLU A 273 -13.67 -21.96 42.16
CA GLU A 273 -13.47 -21.25 40.87
C GLU A 273 -14.79 -20.86 40.17
N GLU A 274 -15.86 -21.65 40.35
CA GLU A 274 -17.13 -21.43 39.65
C GLU A 274 -18.31 -21.25 40.61
N GLU A 275 -19.05 -20.15 40.45
CA GLU A 275 -20.20 -19.81 41.30
C GLU A 275 -21.49 -20.52 40.85
N THR A 276 -21.66 -20.76 39.55
CA THR A 276 -22.87 -21.35 38.99
C THR A 276 -22.94 -22.86 39.20
N SER A 277 -24.11 -23.36 39.64
CA SER A 277 -24.36 -24.79 39.85
C SER A 277 -24.22 -25.63 38.58
N ILE A 278 -24.62 -25.07 37.43
CA ILE A 278 -24.49 -25.73 36.12
C ILE A 278 -23.02 -25.77 35.67
N GLY A 279 -22.27 -24.68 35.90
CA GLY A 279 -20.85 -24.57 35.57
C GLY A 279 -20.06 -25.65 36.29
N ARG A 280 -20.26 -25.76 37.61
CA ARG A 280 -19.60 -26.77 38.45
C ARG A 280 -19.74 -28.18 37.90
N LYS A 281 -20.93 -28.55 37.41
CA LYS A 281 -21.17 -29.88 36.79
C LYS A 281 -20.35 -30.04 35.51
N PHE A 282 -20.33 -29.05 34.63
CA PHE A 282 -19.52 -29.08 33.42
C PHE A 282 -18.02 -29.10 33.71
N ALA A 283 -17.54 -28.33 34.70
CA ALA A 283 -16.15 -28.33 35.12
C ALA A 283 -15.73 -29.67 35.72
N LEU A 284 -16.60 -30.31 36.52
CA LEU A 284 -16.37 -31.67 37.03
C LEU A 284 -16.23 -32.69 35.91
N VAL A 285 -17.12 -32.65 34.91
CA VAL A 285 -17.04 -33.55 33.74
C VAL A 285 -15.76 -33.30 32.93
N LYS A 286 -15.39 -32.03 32.69
CA LYS A 286 -14.15 -31.68 31.99
C LYS A 286 -12.90 -32.13 32.75
N MET A 287 -12.89 -31.96 34.07
CA MET A 287 -11.79 -32.39 34.93
C MET A 287 -11.66 -33.92 34.94
N PHE A 288 -12.78 -34.63 35.07
CA PHE A 288 -12.79 -36.10 35.01
C PHE A 288 -12.27 -36.62 33.66
N LEU A 289 -12.74 -36.05 32.55
CA LEU A 289 -12.25 -36.40 31.21
C LEU A 289 -10.75 -36.11 31.06
N ALA A 290 -10.26 -34.99 31.59
CA ALA A 290 -8.84 -34.64 31.57
C ALA A 290 -7.99 -35.64 32.38
N LEU A 291 -8.46 -36.06 33.57
CA LEU A 291 -7.79 -37.08 34.38
C LEU A 291 -7.70 -38.42 33.65
N MET A 292 -8.80 -38.85 33.03
CA MET A 292 -8.81 -40.09 32.23
C MET A 292 -7.80 -39.99 31.08
N PHE A 293 -7.76 -38.88 30.37
CA PHE A 293 -6.79 -38.67 29.28
C PHE A 293 -5.33 -38.68 29.78
N LEU A 294 -5.07 -38.00 30.90
CA LEU A 294 -3.74 -37.99 31.53
C LEU A 294 -3.32 -39.37 32.04
N SER A 295 -4.27 -40.19 32.50
CA SER A 295 -4.06 -41.58 32.89
C SER A 295 -3.70 -42.45 31.68
N THR A 296 -4.42 -42.32 30.56
CA THR A 296 -4.08 -43.07 29.33
C THR A 296 -2.70 -42.70 28.78
N GLY A 297 -2.24 -41.47 29.02
CA GLY A 297 -0.90 -41.01 28.66
C GLY A 297 0.21 -41.39 29.63
N ASN A 298 -0.04 -42.27 30.62
CA ASN A 298 0.88 -42.66 31.71
C ASN A 298 1.46 -41.48 32.51
N LYS A 299 0.84 -40.30 32.48
CA LYS A 299 1.29 -39.13 33.25
C LYS A 299 0.75 -39.16 34.69
N LEU A 300 -0.40 -39.79 34.88
CA LEU A 300 -1.05 -39.99 36.18
C LEU A 300 -1.41 -41.47 36.33
N SER A 301 -1.37 -41.98 37.56
CA SER A 301 -1.94 -43.26 37.94
C SER A 301 -3.16 -42.99 38.82
N LEU A 302 -4.31 -43.47 38.38
CA LEU A 302 -5.56 -43.42 39.11
C LEU A 302 -5.76 -44.78 39.80
N THR A 303 -5.80 -44.78 41.13
CA THR A 303 -6.10 -45.99 41.91
C THR A 303 -7.38 -45.77 42.71
N GLN A 304 -8.26 -46.76 42.68
CA GLN A 304 -9.50 -46.79 43.45
C GLN A 304 -9.54 -48.12 44.21
N ASN A 305 -9.56 -48.07 45.54
CA ASN A 305 -9.42 -49.26 46.36
C ASN A 305 -10.71 -50.10 46.44
N ASP A 306 -11.90 -49.47 46.37
CA ASP A 306 -13.20 -50.16 46.30
C ASP A 306 -14.15 -49.39 45.37
N ASP A 307 -15.13 -50.09 44.81
CA ASP A 307 -16.20 -49.50 44.00
C ASP A 307 -16.87 -48.34 44.76
N PHE A 308 -16.97 -47.18 44.09
CA PHE A 308 -17.53 -45.93 44.62
C PHE A 308 -16.74 -45.23 45.74
N LYS A 309 -15.54 -45.69 46.10
CA LYS A 309 -14.64 -44.94 46.99
C LYS A 309 -13.83 -43.89 46.22
N ASP A 310 -13.20 -43.00 46.98
CA ASP A 310 -12.42 -41.89 46.45
C ASP A 310 -11.27 -42.38 45.55
N ILE A 311 -10.98 -41.60 44.50
CA ILE A 311 -9.93 -41.93 43.53
C ILE A 311 -8.67 -41.21 43.99
N SER A 312 -7.67 -41.98 44.41
CA SER A 312 -6.33 -41.47 44.67
C SER A 312 -5.61 -41.24 43.34
N VAL A 313 -5.10 -40.03 43.16
CA VAL A 313 -4.37 -39.58 41.97
C VAL A 313 -2.90 -39.44 42.33
N ASN A 314 -2.08 -40.26 41.69
CA ASN A 314 -0.64 -40.24 41.81
C ASN A 314 0.02 -39.80 40.50
N ILE A 315 1.17 -39.14 40.57
CA ILE A 315 1.96 -38.82 39.38
C ILE A 315 2.67 -40.08 38.92
N GLY A 316 2.49 -40.43 37.64
CA GLY A 316 3.20 -41.55 37.02
C GLY A 316 4.70 -41.29 37.10
N LYS A 317 5.42 -42.16 37.83
CA LYS A 317 6.88 -42.18 37.78
C LYS A 317 7.27 -42.62 36.37
N LYS A 318 7.96 -41.73 35.64
CA LYS A 318 8.68 -42.12 34.42
C LYS A 318 9.91 -42.93 34.78
#